data_AF-A0A6M3MEH7-F1
#
_entry.id   AF-A0A6M3MEH7-F1
#
_cell.length_a   1.000
_cell.length_b   1.000
_cell.length_c   1.000
_cell.angle_alpha   90.00
_cell.angle_beta   90.00
_cell.angle_gamma   90.00
#
_symmetry.space_group_name_H-M   'P 1'
#
loop_
_entity.id
_entity.type
_entity.pdbx_description
1 polymer ?
#
loop_
_entity_poly.entity_id
_entity_poly.type
_entity_poly.pdbx_seq_one_letter_code
_entity_poly.pdbx_strand_id
1 'polypeptide(L)'
;LAGLFRFDTLTSVHHRSGIKVFAKTTDAPFIFLKYEGEILLVVRAKKSIANSVANSLSMILHRELGAITEITLDSEALEEFCSRAETTKVLLLQDLTIPNLNKLTLYGGDVLQTDLHGEFRGEGVPHYFVAKTKSGHTVGIVDDASVTMFDSVDSSQYQAFLEEEIFPMLRGRAW
;
A
#
# COMPACT_ATOMS: atom_id res chain seq x y z
N LEU A 1 -5.22 -19.45 2.39
CA LEU A 1 -5.63 -19.62 3.82
C LEU A 1 -6.01 -18.24 4.36
N ALA A 2 -7.22 -18.03 4.84
CA ALA A 2 -7.66 -16.73 5.38
C ALA A 2 -7.94 -16.82 6.88
N GLY A 3 -7.83 -15.68 7.59
CA GLY A 3 -8.08 -15.61 9.02
C GLY A 3 -8.33 -14.19 9.53
N LEU A 4 -8.60 -14.09 10.83
CA LEU A 4 -8.77 -12.83 11.54
C LEU A 4 -7.75 -12.77 12.68
N PHE A 5 -6.84 -11.82 12.64
CA PHE A 5 -5.92 -11.56 13.74
C PHE A 5 -6.56 -10.54 14.68
N ARG A 6 -6.91 -10.96 15.90
CA ARG A 6 -7.58 -10.14 16.91
C ARG A 6 -6.69 -9.96 18.13
N PHE A 7 -6.55 -8.72 18.58
CA PHE A 7 -5.75 -8.38 19.75
C PHE A 7 -6.25 -7.11 20.42
N ASP A 8 -5.97 -7.01 21.72
CA ASP A 8 -6.32 -5.84 22.53
C ASP A 8 -5.11 -4.94 22.74
N THR A 9 -5.35 -3.63 22.70
CA THR A 9 -4.36 -2.61 23.02
C THR A 9 -4.92 -1.64 24.03
N LEU A 10 -4.10 -1.16 24.95
CA LEU A 10 -4.48 -0.02 25.80
C LEU A 10 -4.27 1.26 25.01
N THR A 11 -5.34 2.06 24.88
CA THR A 11 -5.28 3.37 24.22
C THR A 11 -5.74 4.45 25.18
N SER A 12 -5.17 5.64 25.04
CA SER A 12 -5.51 6.81 25.83
C SER A 12 -6.18 7.89 24.98
N VAL A 13 -7.27 8.46 25.48
CA VAL A 13 -7.90 9.65 24.86
C VAL A 13 -7.87 10.80 25.85
N HIS A 14 -7.44 11.96 25.36
CA HIS A 14 -7.46 13.20 26.11
C HIS A 14 -8.89 13.73 26.17
N HIS A 15 -9.47 13.74 27.36
CA HIS A 15 -10.71 14.43 27.65
C HIS A 15 -10.43 15.72 28.42
N ARG A 16 -11.39 16.65 28.44
CA ARG A 16 -11.33 17.85 29.28
C ARG A 16 -11.11 17.53 30.77
N SER A 17 -11.53 16.35 31.23
CA SER A 17 -11.38 15.86 32.60
C SER A 17 -10.06 15.10 32.86
N GLY A 18 -9.12 15.11 31.92
CA GLY A 18 -7.87 14.33 31.98
C GLY A 18 -7.81 13.16 31.00
N ILE A 19 -6.74 12.37 31.10
CA ILE A 19 -6.47 11.22 30.23
C ILE A 19 -7.31 10.03 30.69
N LYS A 20 -8.11 9.45 29.79
CA LYS A 20 -8.82 8.18 30.04
C LYS A 20 -8.17 7.06 29.24
N VAL A 21 -7.85 5.96 29.91
CA VAL A 21 -7.29 4.75 29.30
C VAL A 21 -8.41 3.71 29.14
N PHE A 22 -8.50 3.08 27.97
CA PHE A 22 -9.42 1.99 27.71
C PHE A 22 -8.78 0.91 26.84
N ALA A 23 -9.29 -0.31 26.96
CA ALA A 23 -8.93 -1.41 26.07
C ALA A 23 -9.65 -1.23 24.73
N LYS A 24 -8.89 -1.32 23.65
CA LYS A 24 -9.37 -1.32 22.28
C LYS A 24 -9.02 -2.64 21.64
N THR A 25 -10.04 -3.42 21.31
CA THR A 25 -9.92 -4.61 20.46
C THR A 25 -9.75 -4.17 19.01
N THR A 26 -8.74 -4.71 18.34
CA THR A 26 -8.48 -4.50 16.91
C THR A 26 -8.61 -5.80 16.16
N ASP A 27 -9.39 -5.76 15.09
CA ASP A 27 -9.60 -6.84 14.15
C ASP A 27 -8.80 -6.55 12.87
N ALA A 28 -7.90 -7.46 12.51
CA ALA A 28 -7.09 -7.37 11.31
C ALA A 28 -7.27 -8.63 10.46
N PRO A 29 -8.20 -8.62 9.48
CA PRO A 29 -8.36 -9.72 8.54
C PRO A 29 -7.09 -9.90 7.71
N PHE A 30 -6.66 -11.14 7.51
CA PHE A 30 -5.51 -11.46 6.69
C PHE A 30 -5.76 -12.67 5.80
N ILE A 31 -4.96 -12.79 4.75
CA ILE A 31 -4.97 -13.93 3.85
C ILE A 31 -3.54 -14.28 3.43
N PHE A 32 -3.24 -15.57 3.46
CA PHE A 32 -2.07 -16.17 2.82
C PHE A 32 -2.46 -16.70 1.44
N LEU A 33 -1.71 -16.28 0.44
CA LEU A 33 -1.90 -16.62 -0.97
C LEU A 33 -0.58 -17.13 -1.54
N LYS A 34 -0.64 -18.06 -2.50
CA LYS A 34 0.54 -18.49 -3.24
C LYS A 34 0.57 -17.74 -4.56
N TYR A 35 1.69 -17.10 -4.87
CA TYR A 35 1.89 -16.37 -6.12
C TYR A 35 3.32 -16.60 -6.60
N GLU A 36 3.48 -17.08 -7.83
CA GLU A 36 4.79 -17.37 -8.46
C GLU A 36 5.78 -18.17 -7.60
N GLY A 37 5.28 -19.09 -6.79
CA GLY A 37 6.11 -19.93 -5.91
C GLY A 37 6.32 -19.36 -4.50
N GLU A 38 6.05 -18.07 -4.30
CA GLU A 38 6.11 -17.39 -3.01
C GLU A 38 4.78 -17.47 -2.25
N ILE A 39 4.86 -17.31 -0.92
CA ILE A 39 3.69 -17.18 -0.05
C ILE A 39 3.55 -15.70 0.35
N LEU A 40 2.52 -15.05 -0.16
CA LEU A 40 2.18 -13.67 0.18
C LEU A 40 1.29 -13.62 1.42
N LEU A 41 1.52 -12.65 2.29
CA LEU A 41 0.62 -12.26 3.37
C LEU A 41 -0.01 -10.90 3.03
N VAL A 42 -1.32 -10.90 2.84
CA VAL A 42 -2.10 -9.66 2.71
C VAL A 42 -2.82 -9.40 4.03
N VAL A 43 -2.58 -8.25 4.65
CA VAL A 43 -3.28 -7.81 5.87
C VAL A 43 -4.13 -6.58 5.57
N ARG A 44 -5.44 -6.71 5.77
CA ARG A 44 -6.41 -5.64 5.52
C ARG A 44 -6.54 -4.75 6.75
N ALA A 45 -5.55 -3.91 6.98
CA ALA A 45 -5.51 -2.96 8.08
C ALA A 45 -4.64 -1.75 7.72
N LYS A 46 -4.65 -0.72 8.58
CA LYS A 46 -3.67 0.38 8.48
C LYS A 46 -2.25 -0.18 8.54
N LYS A 47 -1.30 0.42 7.80
CA LYS A 47 0.10 -0.07 7.70
C LYS A 47 0.74 -0.43 9.04
N SER A 48 0.59 0.41 10.07
CA SER A 48 1.14 0.10 11.41
C SER A 48 0.58 -1.18 12.03
N ILE A 49 -0.71 -1.45 11.83
CA ILE A 49 -1.37 -2.68 12.29
C ILE A 49 -0.95 -3.86 11.42
N ALA A 50 -0.90 -3.68 10.09
CA ALA A 50 -0.43 -4.72 9.16
C ALA A 50 0.99 -5.18 9.51
N ASN A 51 1.91 -4.25 9.76
CA ASN A 51 3.29 -4.54 10.15
C ASN A 51 3.36 -5.25 11.51
N SER A 52 2.55 -4.84 12.48
CA SER A 52 2.45 -5.51 13.79
C SER A 52 1.96 -6.96 13.65
N VAL A 53 0.95 -7.18 12.80
CA VAL A 53 0.42 -8.51 12.48
C VAL A 53 1.49 -9.37 11.78
N ALA A 54 2.19 -8.83 10.78
CA ALA A 54 3.27 -9.53 10.09
C ALA A 54 4.41 -9.94 11.04
N ASN A 55 4.83 -9.05 11.95
CA ASN A 55 5.82 -9.37 12.98
C ASN A 55 5.33 -10.43 13.97
N SER A 56 4.07 -10.34 14.39
CA SER A 56 3.46 -11.34 15.29
C SER A 56 3.41 -12.71 14.62
N LEU A 57 2.98 -12.76 13.36
CA LEU A 57 2.95 -14.00 12.57
C LEU A 57 4.36 -14.53 12.28
N SER A 58 5.35 -13.66 12.07
CA SER A 58 6.76 -14.06 11.95
C SER A 58 7.23 -14.82 13.19
N MET A 59 6.96 -14.28 14.38
CA MET A 59 7.29 -14.95 15.64
C MET A 59 6.53 -16.26 15.84
N ILE A 60 5.24 -16.30 15.49
CA ILE A 60 4.41 -17.50 15.66
C ILE A 60 4.85 -18.63 14.72
N LEU A 61 5.10 -18.31 13.46
CA LEU A 61 5.35 -19.30 12.40
C LEU A 61 6.83 -19.67 12.28
N HIS A 62 7.73 -18.71 12.49
CA HIS A 62 9.17 -18.87 12.24
C HIS A 62 10.04 -18.75 13.50
N ARG A 63 9.46 -18.31 14.64
CA ARG A 63 10.19 -18.02 15.89
C ARG A 63 11.27 -16.94 15.73
N GLU A 64 11.10 -16.07 14.74
CA GLU A 64 12.05 -15.02 14.39
C GLU A 64 11.27 -13.76 13.96
N LEU A 65 11.73 -12.59 14.39
CA LEU A 65 11.20 -11.30 13.92
C LEU A 65 11.69 -11.01 12.50
N GLY A 66 10.81 -10.52 11.64
CA GLY A 66 11.17 -10.14 10.28
C GLY A 66 11.28 -11.30 9.30
N ALA A 67 10.88 -12.53 9.68
CA ALA A 67 10.79 -13.65 8.73
C ALA A 67 9.74 -13.39 7.62
N ILE A 68 8.65 -12.69 7.95
CA ILE A 68 7.70 -12.15 6.98
C ILE A 68 8.12 -10.71 6.70
N THR A 69 8.57 -10.46 5.48
CA THR A 69 9.14 -9.18 5.07
C THR A 69 8.21 -8.43 4.11
N GLU A 70 8.35 -7.10 4.08
CA GLU A 70 7.67 -6.24 3.11
C GLU A 70 8.11 -6.59 1.66
N ILE A 71 7.17 -6.46 0.74
CA ILE A 71 7.38 -6.63 -0.71
C ILE A 71 7.30 -5.26 -1.37
N THR A 72 8.03 -5.07 -2.45
CA THR A 72 7.98 -3.82 -3.22
C THR A 72 7.41 -4.08 -4.60
N LEU A 73 6.79 -3.07 -5.17
CA LEU A 73 6.35 -3.03 -6.55
C LEU A 73 7.54 -2.65 -7.44
N ASP A 74 7.55 -3.19 -8.65
CA ASP A 74 8.48 -2.76 -9.67
C ASP A 74 8.09 -1.36 -10.18
N SER A 75 9.05 -0.44 -10.22
CA SER A 75 8.80 0.95 -10.59
C SER A 75 8.32 1.10 -12.03
N GLU A 76 8.82 0.28 -12.97
CA GLU A 76 8.40 0.32 -14.38
C GLU A 76 6.97 -0.19 -14.52
N ALA A 77 6.63 -1.30 -13.84
CA ALA A 77 5.26 -1.81 -13.78
C ALA A 77 4.29 -0.79 -13.16
N LEU A 78 4.77 -0.03 -12.16
CA LEU A 78 4.00 1.03 -11.50
C LEU A 78 3.74 2.23 -12.42
N GLU A 79 4.75 2.64 -13.20
CA GLU A 79 4.61 3.66 -14.24
C GLU A 79 3.64 3.21 -15.33
N GLU A 80 3.75 1.96 -15.78
CA GLU A 80 2.83 1.38 -16.76
C GLU A 80 1.39 1.40 -16.23
N PHE A 81 1.17 0.97 -14.98
CA PHE A 81 -0.12 1.05 -14.31
C PHE A 81 -0.70 2.48 -14.33
N CYS A 82 0.11 3.46 -13.96
CA CYS A 82 -0.30 4.86 -13.97
C CYS A 82 -0.67 5.33 -15.38
N SER A 83 0.12 4.95 -16.39
CA SER A 83 -0.09 5.35 -17.79
C SER A 83 -1.40 4.82 -18.38
N ARG A 84 -1.89 3.68 -17.89
CA ARG A 84 -3.16 3.06 -18.33
C ARG A 84 -4.37 3.44 -17.46
N ALA A 85 -4.18 4.21 -16.41
CA ALA A 85 -5.29 4.70 -15.58
C ALA A 85 -6.21 5.65 -16.37
N GLU A 86 -7.47 5.75 -15.97
CA GLU A 86 -8.44 6.68 -16.57
C GLU A 86 -8.09 8.14 -16.22
N THR A 87 -7.71 8.40 -14.97
CA THR A 87 -7.21 9.71 -14.50
C THR A 87 -6.26 9.49 -13.33
N THR A 88 -5.23 10.33 -13.20
CA THR A 88 -4.35 10.32 -12.04
C THR A 88 -4.49 11.62 -11.26
N LYS A 89 -4.98 11.56 -10.02
CA LYS A 89 -5.22 12.75 -9.20
C LYS A 89 -3.99 13.20 -8.43
N VAL A 90 -3.17 12.23 -8.02
CA VAL A 90 -1.98 12.46 -7.20
C VAL A 90 -0.84 11.63 -7.75
N LEU A 91 0.33 12.24 -7.88
CA LEU A 91 1.60 11.56 -8.17
C LEU A 91 2.66 12.08 -7.21
N LEU A 92 3.35 11.19 -6.50
CA LEU A 92 4.48 11.49 -5.65
C LEU A 92 5.73 10.83 -6.22
N LEU A 93 6.72 11.65 -6.52
CA LEU A 93 8.06 11.24 -6.91
C LEU A 93 9.00 11.38 -5.71
N GLN A 94 9.89 10.41 -5.54
CA GLN A 94 11.00 10.43 -4.58
C GLN A 94 12.33 10.31 -5.33
N ASP A 95 13.45 10.48 -4.61
CA ASP A 95 14.80 10.33 -5.16
C ASP A 95 15.05 11.20 -6.39
N LEU A 96 14.57 12.44 -6.33
CA LEU A 96 14.72 13.42 -7.40
C LEU A 96 16.19 13.76 -7.62
N THR A 97 16.55 13.91 -8.90
CA THR A 97 17.88 14.33 -9.33
C THR A 97 18.14 15.84 -9.15
N ILE A 98 17.13 16.59 -8.71
CA ILE A 98 17.17 18.03 -8.49
C ILE A 98 17.86 18.34 -7.15
N PRO A 99 18.95 19.14 -7.13
CA PRO A 99 19.66 19.48 -5.90
C PRO A 99 18.76 20.10 -4.83
N ASN A 100 18.88 19.61 -3.59
CA ASN A 100 18.10 20.03 -2.42
C ASN A 100 16.59 19.74 -2.47
N LEU A 101 16.13 18.93 -3.42
CA LEU A 101 14.73 18.51 -3.50
C LEU A 101 14.65 16.99 -3.38
N ASN A 102 14.03 16.49 -2.30
CA ASN A 102 13.97 15.04 -2.04
C ASN A 102 12.70 14.38 -2.56
N LYS A 103 11.58 15.12 -2.57
CA LYS A 103 10.25 14.63 -2.95
C LYS A 103 9.46 15.73 -3.65
N LEU A 104 8.64 15.32 -4.61
CA LEU A 104 7.74 16.20 -5.36
C LEU A 104 6.37 15.54 -5.41
N THR A 105 5.31 16.28 -5.06
CA THR A 105 3.94 15.80 -5.23
C THR A 105 3.17 16.70 -6.19
N LEU A 106 2.57 16.10 -7.21
CA LEU A 106 1.64 16.74 -8.11
C LEU A 106 0.21 16.38 -7.68
N TYR A 107 -0.66 17.39 -7.59
CA TYR A 107 -2.10 17.25 -7.29
C TYR A 107 -2.92 17.94 -8.38
N GLY A 108 -3.94 17.26 -8.90
CA GLY A 108 -4.78 17.81 -9.96
C GLY A 108 -5.97 16.94 -10.33
N GLY A 109 -6.69 17.36 -11.38
CA GLY A 109 -7.78 16.57 -11.96
C GLY A 109 -7.27 15.36 -12.74
N ASP A 110 -6.23 15.57 -13.55
CA ASP A 110 -5.42 14.52 -14.17
C ASP A 110 -3.98 15.01 -14.33
N VAL A 111 -3.10 14.65 -13.40
CA VAL A 111 -1.73 15.17 -13.32
C VAL A 111 -0.87 14.68 -14.47
N LEU A 112 -1.13 13.48 -15.02
CA LEU A 112 -0.33 12.93 -16.11
C LEU A 112 -0.46 13.72 -17.42
N GLN A 113 -1.55 14.48 -17.58
CA GLN A 113 -1.84 15.32 -18.74
C GLN A 113 -1.29 16.75 -18.63
N THR A 114 -0.60 17.08 -17.53
CA THR A 114 -0.08 18.43 -17.30
C THR A 114 1.32 18.61 -17.86
N ASP A 115 1.64 19.83 -18.32
CA ASP A 115 3.00 20.18 -18.76
C ASP A 115 4.02 19.95 -17.64
N LEU A 116 3.65 20.24 -16.38
CA LEU A 116 4.47 20.00 -15.19
C LEU A 116 4.85 18.52 -15.05
N HIS A 117 3.90 17.59 -15.26
CA HIS A 117 4.25 16.17 -15.26
C HIS A 117 5.27 15.85 -16.36
N GLY A 118 5.12 16.44 -17.55
CA GLY A 118 6.10 16.30 -18.63
C GLY A 118 7.49 16.82 -18.26
N GLU A 119 7.58 17.95 -17.58
CA GLU A 119 8.84 18.56 -17.11
C GLU A 119 9.56 17.70 -16.06
N PHE A 120 8.81 17.08 -15.14
CA PHE A 120 9.37 16.21 -14.10
C PHE A 120 9.39 14.74 -14.48
N ARG A 121 9.05 14.39 -15.72
CA ARG A 121 9.05 13.00 -16.18
C ARG A 121 10.50 12.51 -16.25
N GLY A 122 10.79 11.46 -15.49
CA GLY A 122 12.15 10.91 -15.37
C GLY A 122 13.01 11.61 -14.32
N GLU A 123 12.49 12.66 -13.67
CA GLU A 123 13.08 13.21 -12.45
C GLU A 123 12.55 12.38 -11.26
N GLY A 124 13.35 11.43 -10.79
CA GLY A 124 13.03 10.58 -9.64
C GLY A 124 12.15 9.36 -9.95
N VAL A 125 11.74 8.67 -8.88
CA VAL A 125 11.03 7.39 -8.92
C VAL A 125 9.61 7.55 -8.37
N PRO A 126 8.57 7.03 -9.04
CA PRO A 126 7.22 7.00 -8.51
C PRO A 126 7.14 6.19 -7.22
N HIS A 127 6.64 6.83 -6.16
CA HIS A 127 6.51 6.23 -4.84
C HIS A 127 5.06 6.05 -4.42
N TYR A 128 4.19 6.98 -4.81
CA TYR A 128 2.77 6.93 -4.47
C TYR A 128 1.95 7.63 -5.55
N PHE A 129 0.78 7.09 -5.84
CA PHE A 129 -0.19 7.74 -6.69
C PHE A 129 -1.61 7.44 -6.26
N VAL A 130 -2.52 8.33 -6.64
CA VAL A 130 -3.96 8.11 -6.55
C VAL A 130 -4.52 8.20 -7.95
N ALA A 131 -5.09 7.12 -8.44
CA ALA A 131 -5.61 7.04 -9.80
C ALA A 131 -6.98 6.39 -9.83
N LYS A 132 -7.79 6.77 -10.82
CA LYS A 132 -9.00 6.05 -11.19
C LYS A 132 -8.63 5.02 -12.25
N THR A 133 -8.84 3.75 -11.98
CA THR A 133 -8.56 2.65 -12.92
C THR A 133 -9.63 2.57 -14.00
N LYS A 134 -9.33 1.86 -15.10
CA LYS A 134 -10.32 1.56 -16.15
C LYS A 134 -11.49 0.71 -15.66
N SER A 135 -11.28 -0.10 -14.61
CA SER A 135 -12.34 -0.84 -13.92
C SER A 135 -13.25 0.07 -13.08
N GLY A 136 -12.96 1.37 -13.00
CA GLY A 136 -13.78 2.37 -12.32
C GLY A 136 -13.37 2.63 -10.87
N HIS A 137 -12.34 1.95 -10.36
CA HIS A 137 -11.92 2.07 -8.97
C HIS A 137 -10.98 3.26 -8.76
N THR A 138 -11.19 4.05 -7.71
CA THR A 138 -10.22 5.04 -7.24
C THR A 138 -9.29 4.38 -6.23
N VAL A 139 -8.02 4.24 -6.57
CA VAL A 139 -7.03 3.52 -5.76
C VAL A 139 -5.83 4.38 -5.45
N GLY A 140 -5.30 4.23 -4.24
CA GLY A 140 -4.01 4.73 -3.81
C GLY A 140 -3.04 3.58 -3.68
N ILE A 141 -1.90 3.66 -4.35
CA ILE A 141 -0.89 2.59 -4.35
C ILE A 141 0.45 3.21 -4.01
N VAL A 142 1.16 2.58 -3.07
CA VAL A 142 2.52 2.91 -2.66
C VAL A 142 3.47 1.83 -3.21
N ASP A 143 4.72 2.18 -3.49
CA ASP A 143 5.76 1.26 -3.96
C ASP A 143 6.05 0.08 -3.00
N ASP A 144 5.71 0.21 -1.71
CA ASP A 144 5.76 -0.86 -0.71
C ASP A 144 4.56 -1.84 -0.74
N ALA A 145 3.82 -1.84 -1.85
CA ALA A 145 2.61 -2.62 -2.07
C ALA A 145 1.46 -2.32 -1.09
N SER A 146 1.48 -1.19 -0.38
CA SER A 146 0.30 -0.69 0.34
C SER A 146 -0.76 -0.20 -0.66
N VAL A 147 -1.95 -0.81 -0.60
CA VAL A 147 -3.05 -0.52 -1.51
C VAL A 147 -4.29 -0.08 -0.74
N THR A 148 -4.79 1.10 -1.07
CA THR A 148 -6.01 1.68 -0.52
C THR A 148 -7.03 1.86 -1.63
N MET A 149 -8.21 1.26 -1.50
CA MET A 149 -9.35 1.57 -2.37
C MET A 149 -10.18 2.67 -1.70
N PHE A 150 -10.45 3.74 -2.44
CA PHE A 150 -11.19 4.92 -1.96
C PHE A 150 -12.69 4.85 -2.25
N ASP A 151 -13.14 3.85 -3.00
CA ASP A 151 -14.55 3.51 -3.19
C ASP A 151 -14.98 2.34 -2.29
N SER A 152 -16.30 2.16 -2.22
CA SER A 152 -16.91 1.04 -1.49
C SER A 152 -16.73 -0.25 -2.28
N VAL A 153 -15.81 -1.10 -1.81
CA VAL A 153 -15.60 -2.45 -2.33
C VAL A 153 -15.85 -3.50 -1.25
N ASP A 154 -16.33 -4.66 -1.66
CA ASP A 154 -16.37 -5.82 -0.78
C ASP A 154 -15.02 -6.56 -0.74
N SER A 155 -14.96 -7.58 0.12
CA SER A 155 -13.75 -8.38 0.32
C SER A 155 -13.28 -9.12 -0.94
N SER A 156 -14.23 -9.59 -1.76
CA SER A 156 -13.94 -10.34 -2.98
C SER A 156 -13.44 -9.44 -4.09
N GLN A 157 -14.04 -8.25 -4.25
CA GLN A 157 -13.60 -7.23 -5.20
C GLN A 157 -12.20 -6.73 -4.87
N TYR A 158 -11.93 -6.47 -3.58
CA TYR A 158 -10.58 -6.09 -3.13
C TYR A 158 -9.55 -7.17 -3.45
N GLN A 159 -9.88 -8.44 -3.19
CA GLN A 159 -8.96 -9.55 -3.49
C GLN A 159 -8.74 -9.71 -5.00
N ALA A 160 -9.79 -9.65 -5.81
CA ALA A 160 -9.68 -9.71 -7.27
C ALA A 160 -8.79 -8.59 -7.80
N PHE A 161 -8.98 -7.36 -7.28
CA PHE A 161 -8.12 -6.23 -7.63
C PHE A 161 -6.64 -6.50 -7.30
N LEU A 162 -6.34 -7.05 -6.12
CA LEU A 162 -4.96 -7.39 -5.78
C LEU A 162 -4.36 -8.43 -6.75
N GLU A 163 -5.10 -9.49 -7.05
CA GLU A 163 -4.63 -10.58 -7.91
C GLU A 163 -4.46 -10.15 -9.38
N GLU A 164 -5.38 -9.33 -9.89
CA GLU A 164 -5.39 -8.89 -11.29
C GLU A 164 -4.44 -7.72 -11.56
N GLU A 165 -4.34 -6.77 -10.62
CA GLU A 165 -3.69 -5.49 -10.86
C GLU A 165 -2.38 -5.32 -10.09
N ILE A 166 -2.31 -5.83 -8.85
CA ILE A 166 -1.17 -5.56 -7.94
C ILE A 166 -0.13 -6.66 -8.00
N PHE A 167 -0.54 -7.93 -7.92
CA PHE A 167 0.40 -9.05 -7.89
C PHE A 167 1.32 -9.12 -9.12
N PRO A 168 0.84 -8.83 -10.35
CA PRO A 168 1.71 -8.76 -11.53
C PRO A 168 2.81 -7.68 -11.45
N MET A 169 2.65 -6.68 -10.58
CA MET A 169 3.63 -5.61 -10.40
C MET A 169 4.63 -5.90 -9.28
N LEU A 170 4.49 -7.02 -8.55
CA LEU A 170 5.39 -7.34 -7.45
C LEU A 170 6.80 -7.59 -8.00
N ARG A 171 7.80 -6.94 -7.42
CA ARG A 171 9.19 -7.21 -7.76
C ARG A 171 9.58 -8.55 -7.15
N GLY A 172 9.82 -9.56 -8.00
CA GLY A 172 10.40 -10.83 -7.57
C GLY A 172 11.75 -10.60 -6.88
N ARG A 173 11.99 -11.24 -5.74
CA ARG A 173 13.29 -11.14 -5.07
C ARG A 173 14.37 -11.82 -5.92
N ALA A 174 15.25 -11.03 -6.52
CA ALA A 174 16.60 -11.50 -6.84
C ALA A 174 17.34 -11.66 -5.50
N TRP A 175 17.86 -12.86 -5.28
CA TRP A 175 18.54 -13.31 -4.06
C TRP A 175 19.93 -12.69 -3.96
#